data_AF-A0A967H9N7-F1
#
_entry.id   AF-A0A967H9N7-F1
#
_cell.length_a   1.000
_cell.length_b   1.000
_cell.length_c   1.000
_cell.angle_alpha   90.00
_cell.angle_beta   90.00
_cell.angle_gamma   90.00
#
_symmetry.space_group_name_H-M   'P 1'
#
loop_
_entity.id
_entity.type
_entity.pdbx_description
1 polymer ?
#
loop_
_entity_poly.entity_id
_entity_poly.type
_entity_poly.pdbx_seq_one_letter_code
_entity_poly.pdbx_strand_id
1 'polypeptide(L)' 'AVKGSRVLVVGVAYKRDIGDLRESPAFPIIERLQRLGAEVAYHDPHCPVIEDDGHT' A
#
# COMPACT_ATOMS: atom_id res chain seq x y z
N ALA A 1 -11.29 -15.04 3.11
CA ALA A 1 -10.35 -15.79 3.96
C ALA A 1 -9.12 -14.96 4.40
N VAL A 2 -9.23 -13.63 4.57
CA VAL A 2 -8.07 -12.78 4.95
C VAL A 2 -8.36 -11.83 6.13
N LYS A 3 -9.57 -11.92 6.69
CA LYS A 3 -10.00 -11.07 7.81
C LYS A 3 -9.18 -11.38 9.05
N GLY A 4 -8.57 -10.36 9.66
CA GLY A 4 -7.70 -10.47 10.82
C GLY A 4 -6.26 -10.92 10.50
N SER A 5 -5.93 -11.19 9.24
CA SER A 5 -4.55 -11.49 8.84
C SER A 5 -3.72 -10.22 8.82
N ARG A 6 -2.46 -10.31 9.28
CA ARG A 6 -1.45 -9.26 9.12
C ARG A 6 -0.72 -9.46 7.80
N VAL A 7 -0.69 -8.44 6.96
CA VAL A 7 -0.10 -8.48 5.61
C VAL A 7 0.92 -7.35 5.47
N LEU A 8 2.13 -7.68 5.03
CA LEU A 8 3.15 -6.69 4.65
C LEU A 8 3.26 -6.65 3.13
N VAL A 9 3.07 -5.47 2.54
CA VAL A 9 3.30 -5.21 1.12
C VAL A 9 4.69 -4.61 0.94
N VAL A 10 5.53 -5.23 0.11
CA VAL A 10 6.90 -4.77 -0.15
C VAL A 10 6.95 -4.18 -1.56
N GLY A 11 7.27 -2.89 -1.63
CA GLY A 11 7.24 -2.09 -2.85
C GLY A 11 5.85 -1.49 -3.10
N VAL A 12 5.79 -0.16 -3.14
CA VAL A 12 4.58 0.60 -3.48
C VAL A 12 4.82 1.66 -4.54
N ALA A 13 6.08 1.94 -4.91
CA ALA A 13 6.39 2.80 -6.04
C ALA A 13 5.89 2.21 -7.38
N TYR A 14 5.40 3.07 -8.27
CA TYR A 14 4.98 2.72 -9.62
C TYR A 14 6.15 2.19 -10.49
N LYS A 15 7.35 2.71 -10.24
CA LYS A 15 8.59 2.32 -10.93
C LYS A 15 9.71 2.10 -9.92
N ARG A 16 10.67 1.27 -10.31
CA ARG A 16 11.88 1.04 -9.52
C ARG A 16 12.67 2.34 -9.35
N ASP A 17 13.33 2.48 -8.19
CA ASP A 17 14.32 3.51 -7.88
C ASP A 17 13.78 4.96 -7.83
N ILE A 18 12.46 5.14 -7.81
CA ILE A 18 11.80 6.46 -7.72
C ILE A 18 10.60 6.42 -6.77
N GLY A 19 10.41 7.49 -6.00
CA GLY A 19 9.28 7.64 -5.08
C GLY A 19 7.97 8.08 -5.76
N ASP A 20 7.68 7.59 -6.98
CA ASP A 20 6.47 7.98 -7.70
C ASP A 20 5.32 7.02 -7.35
N LEU A 21 4.29 7.54 -6.71
CA LEU A 21 3.11 6.79 -6.29
C LEU A 21 1.95 6.89 -7.29
N ARG A 22 2.05 7.75 -8.31
CA ARG A 22 0.95 7.95 -9.26
C ARG A 22 0.65 6.66 -9.99
N GLU A 23 -0.63 6.29 -10.00
CA GLU A 23 -1.13 5.05 -10.62
C GLU A 23 -0.43 3.77 -10.13
N SER A 24 0.10 3.78 -8.89
CA SER A 24 0.73 2.59 -8.34
C SER A 24 -0.26 1.42 -8.30
N PRO A 25 0.10 0.23 -8.85
CA PRO A 25 -0.76 -0.94 -8.81
C PRO A 25 -0.89 -1.51 -7.39
N ALA A 26 -0.05 -1.07 -6.44
CA ALA A 26 -0.12 -1.51 -5.06
C ALA A 26 -1.37 -0.97 -4.35
N PHE A 27 -1.86 0.23 -4.69
CA PHE A 27 -2.98 0.85 -3.97
C PHE A 27 -4.30 0.09 -4.09
N PRO A 28 -4.77 -0.31 -5.30
CA PRO A 28 -6.00 -1.10 -5.40
C PRO A 28 -5.91 -2.44 -4.65
N ILE A 29 -4.72 -3.04 -4.57
CA ILE A 29 -4.48 -4.30 -3.85
C ILE A 29 -4.56 -4.05 -2.34
N ILE A 30 -3.87 -3.03 -1.82
CA ILE A 30 -3.90 -2.63 -0.42
C ILE A 30 -5.34 -2.31 0.01
N GLU A 31 -6.04 -1.48 -0.77
CA GLU A 31 -7.43 -1.12 -0.51
C GLU A 31 -8.33 -2.37 -0.47
N ARG A 32 -8.15 -3.30 -1.42
CA ARG A 32 -8.95 -4.53 -1.44
C ARG A 32 -8.67 -5.42 -0.24
N LEU A 33 -7.42 -5.56 0.18
CA LEU A 33 -7.05 -6.32 1.37
C LEU A 33 -7.64 -5.71 2.64
N GLN A 34 -7.57 -4.39 2.79
CA GLN A 34 -8.18 -3.65 3.90
C GLN A 34 -9.71 -3.83 3.91
N ARG A 35 -10.38 -3.68 2.76
CA ARG A 35 -11.84 -3.91 2.64
C ARG A 35 -12.25 -5.34 2.99
N LEU A 36 -11.35 -6.33 2.82
CA LEU A 36 -11.57 -7.73 3.23
C LEU A 36 -11.25 -7.99 4.71
N GLY A 37 -10.81 -6.95 5.45
CA GLY A 37 -10.54 -6.98 6.89
C GLY A 37 -9.13 -7.40 7.25
N ALA A 38 -8.16 -7.31 6.35
CA ALA A 38 -6.74 -7.53 6.67
C ALA A 38 -6.12 -6.28 7.33
N GLU A 39 -5.18 -6.51 8.24
CA GLU A 39 -4.30 -5.47 8.77
C GLU A 39 -3.09 -5.33 7.83
N VAL A 40 -3.05 -4.25 7.06
CA VAL A 40 -2.03 -4.06 6.02
C VAL A 40 -1.00 -3.01 6.44
N ALA A 41 0.27 -3.39 6.36
CA ALA A 41 1.41 -2.47 6.41
C ALA A 41 2.16 -2.52 5.08
N TYR A 42 2.97 -1.51 4.77
CA TYR A 42 3.82 -1.51 3.59
C TYR A 42 5.25 -1.08 3.91
N HIS A 43 6.18 -1.45 3.04
CA HIS A 43 7.57 -0.97 3.07
C HIS A 43 8.06 -0.70 1.64
N ASP A 44 8.59 0.49 1.42
CA ASP A 44 9.28 0.87 0.18
C ASP A 44 10.41 1.86 0.52
N PRO A 45 11.67 1.59 0.12
CA PRO A 45 12.80 2.49 0.41
C PRO A 45 12.68 3.89 -0.18
N HIS A 46 11.92 4.06 -1.27
CA HIS A 46 11.74 5.33 -1.98
C HIS A 46 10.45 6.06 -1.59
N CYS A 47 9.52 5.37 -0.92
CA CYS A 47 8.26 5.93 -0.42
C CYS A 47 8.09 5.60 1.09
N PRO A 48 8.89 6.16 2.00
CA PRO A 48 8.87 5.78 3.41
C PRO A 48 7.59 6.21 4.15
N VAL A 49 6.91 7.25 3.68
CA VAL A 49 5.65 7.76 4.22
C VAL A 49 4.74 8.10 3.05
N ILE A 50 3.50 7.59 3.10
CA ILE A 50 2.43 8.05 2.24
C ILE A 50 1.72 9.16 3.02
N GLU A 51 1.77 10.37 2.48
CA GLU A 51 0.93 11.46 2.98
C GLU A 51 -0.51 11.13 2.58
N ASP A 52 -1.33 10.82 3.57
CA ASP A 52 -2.77 10.67 3.39
C ASP A 52 -3.36 12.09 3.33
N ASP A 53 -3.69 12.57 2.13
CA ASP A 53 -4.33 13.87 1.90
C ASP A 53 -5.78 13.92 2.43
N GLY A 54 -6.20 12.98 3.27
CA GLY A 54 -7.44 13.07 4.06
C GLY A 54 -8.72 12.86 3.28
N HIS A 55 -8.67 12.18 2.14
CA HIS A 55 -9.88 11.81 1.39
C HIS A 55 -10.43 10.48 1.91
N THR A 56 -10.99 10.53 3.13
CA THR A 56 -11.79 9.44 3.70
C THR A 56 -13.15 9.34 3.01
#